data_AF-A0A9J6NYI7-F1
#
_entry.id   AF-A0A9J6NYI7-F1
#
_cell.length_a   1.000
_cell.length_b   1.000
_cell.length_c   1.000
_cell.angle_alpha   90.00
_cell.angle_beta   90.00
_cell.angle_gamma   90.00
#
_symmetry.space_group_name_H-M   'P 1'
#
loop_
_entity.id
_entity.type
_entity.pdbx_description
1 polymer ?
#
loop_
_entity_poly.entity_id
_entity_poly.type
_entity_poly.pdbx_seq_one_letter_code
_entity_poly.pdbx_strand_id
1 'polypeptide(L)'
;MDINKEEYSQAIDLKIYSFDEKGDSENGIELNYLFVNEQYRGKGISLKLLSKLLSEFESKDFKELVIYNYNVSPSNQYYRKLGGNSFLKGHYFHYIRP
;
A
#
# COMPACT_ATOMS: atom_id res chain seq x y z
N MET A 1 -7.60 -7.67 -17.03
CA MET A 1 -7.95 -8.89 -16.27
C MET A 1 -8.59 -8.42 -14.98
N ASP A 2 -9.92 -8.52 -14.90
CA ASP A 2 -10.70 -8.02 -13.78
C ASP A 2 -10.58 -8.95 -12.58
N ILE A 3 -10.31 -8.36 -11.41
CA ILE A 3 -10.32 -9.07 -10.12
C ILE A 3 -11.79 -9.32 -9.78
N ASN A 4 -12.19 -10.57 -9.57
CA ASN A 4 -13.59 -10.87 -9.28
C ASN A 4 -13.95 -10.52 -7.81
N LYS A 5 -15.25 -10.37 -7.51
CA LYS A 5 -15.74 -10.02 -6.16
C LYS A 5 -15.39 -11.06 -5.07
N GLU A 6 -15.18 -12.33 -5.42
CA GLU A 6 -14.79 -13.38 -4.49
C GLU A 6 -13.32 -13.30 -4.08
N GLU A 7 -12.43 -13.00 -5.03
CA GLU A 7 -11.00 -12.70 -4.77
C GLU A 7 -10.86 -11.45 -3.89
N TYR A 8 -11.82 -10.51 -3.98
CA TYR A 8 -11.91 -9.30 -3.17
C TYR A 8 -12.47 -9.52 -1.75
N SER A 9 -13.23 -10.59 -1.51
CA SER A 9 -13.83 -10.87 -0.19
C SER A 9 -12.99 -11.84 0.65
N GLN A 10 -12.18 -12.67 0.00
CA GLN A 10 -11.33 -13.67 0.66
C GLN A 10 -9.88 -13.20 0.90
N ALA A 11 -9.57 -12.01 0.40
CA ALA A 11 -8.35 -11.26 0.67
C ALA A 11 -8.76 -9.81 0.92
N ILE A 12 -8.01 -9.10 1.75
CA ILE A 12 -7.96 -7.63 1.80
C ILE A 12 -9.05 -6.95 2.66
N ASP A 13 -8.66 -6.55 3.88
CA ASP A 13 -9.14 -5.29 4.43
C ASP A 13 -8.22 -4.20 3.86
N LEU A 14 -8.74 -3.34 2.99
CA LEU A 14 -8.06 -2.16 2.44
C LEU A 14 -8.74 -0.95 3.04
N LYS A 15 -8.15 -0.41 4.11
CA LYS A 15 -8.58 0.86 4.70
C LYS A 15 -7.66 1.96 4.20
N ILE A 16 -8.24 2.79 3.34
CA ILE A 16 -7.61 3.96 2.77
C ILE A 16 -8.16 5.15 3.54
N TYR A 17 -7.26 5.92 4.14
CA TYR A 17 -7.59 7.28 4.59
C TYR A 17 -6.79 8.21 3.68
N SER A 18 -7.50 9.09 2.98
CA SER A 18 -6.91 10.34 2.50
C SER A 18 -7.20 11.36 3.58
N PHE A 19 -6.18 12.05 4.10
CA PHE A 19 -6.17 13.46 4.48
C PHE A 19 -5.10 13.73 5.54
N ASP A 20 -4.32 14.77 5.26
CA ASP A 20 -3.35 15.41 6.13
C ASP A 20 -4.04 15.95 7.38
N GLU A 21 -3.80 15.32 8.53
CA GLU A 21 -3.96 16.00 9.81
C GLU A 21 -2.65 16.12 10.57
N LYS A 22 -1.55 15.45 10.14
CA LYS A 22 -0.32 15.33 10.93
C LYS A 22 0.96 15.09 10.11
N GLY A 23 1.25 15.89 9.08
CA GLY A 23 2.63 16.30 8.77
C GLY A 23 3.64 15.26 8.24
N ASP A 24 3.24 14.01 7.95
CA ASP A 24 4.09 13.01 7.30
C ASP A 24 4.03 13.11 5.76
N SER A 25 2.99 13.73 5.20
CA SER A 25 2.89 14.08 3.77
C SER A 25 1.88 15.19 3.52
N GLU A 26 2.23 16.19 2.71
CA GLU A 26 1.30 17.25 2.28
C GLU A 26 0.19 16.73 1.34
N ASN A 27 0.44 15.65 0.60
CA ASN A 27 -0.47 15.07 -0.42
C ASN A 27 -0.26 13.54 -0.52
N GLY A 28 -0.26 12.87 0.63
CA GLY A 28 -0.03 11.43 0.73
C GLY A 28 -1.32 10.63 0.79
N ILE A 29 -1.27 9.39 0.33
CA ILE A 29 -2.31 8.38 0.56
C ILE A 29 -1.81 7.40 1.61
N GLU A 30 -2.61 7.08 2.61
CA GLU A 30 -2.23 6.08 3.60
C GLU A 30 -2.86 4.72 3.31
N LEU A 31 -2.01 3.70 3.21
CA LEU A 31 -2.40 2.30 3.19
C LEU A 31 -2.21 1.70 4.57
N ASN A 32 -3.31 1.50 5.29
CA ASN A 32 -3.27 0.97 6.65
C ASN A 32 -3.15 -0.55 6.69
N TYR A 33 -3.88 -1.25 5.81
CA TYR A 33 -3.90 -2.70 5.76
C TYR A 33 -3.87 -3.20 4.32
N LEU A 34 -3.01 -4.17 4.05
CA LEU A 34 -3.03 -4.99 2.84
C LEU A 34 -2.68 -6.42 3.23
N PHE A 35 -3.68 -7.29 3.22
CA PHE A 35 -3.52 -8.69 3.58
C PHE A 35 -3.95 -9.60 2.45
N VAL A 36 -3.07 -10.55 2.09
CA VAL A 36 -3.37 -11.64 1.17
C VAL A 36 -3.35 -12.95 1.95
N ASN A 37 -4.50 -13.61 1.97
CA ASN A 37 -4.64 -14.93 2.57
C ASN A 37 -3.63 -15.91 1.96
N GLU A 38 -3.03 -16.75 2.80
CA GLU A 38 -1.91 -17.61 2.47
C GLU A 38 -2.16 -18.49 1.25
N GLN A 39 -3.35 -19.07 1.10
CA GLN A 39 -3.74 -19.91 -0.04
C GLN A 39 -3.77 -19.16 -1.39
N TYR A 40 -3.71 -17.83 -1.35
CA TYR A 40 -3.74 -16.95 -2.52
C TYR A 40 -2.43 -16.18 -2.74
N ARG A 41 -1.41 -16.39 -1.91
CA ARG A 41 -0.07 -15.80 -2.10
C ARG A 41 0.62 -16.36 -3.35
N GLY A 42 1.62 -15.64 -3.85
CA GLY A 42 2.35 -16.02 -5.07
C GLY A 42 1.61 -15.78 -6.39
N LYS A 43 0.34 -15.34 -6.35
CA LYS A 43 -0.50 -15.08 -7.54
C LYS A 43 -0.51 -13.62 -8.02
N GLY A 44 0.35 -12.77 -7.46
CA GLY A 44 0.43 -11.35 -7.80
C GLY A 44 -0.76 -10.49 -7.36
N ILE A 45 -1.61 -11.00 -6.46
CA ILE A 45 -2.84 -10.31 -6.02
C ILE A 45 -2.53 -8.96 -5.35
N SER A 46 -1.58 -8.93 -4.40
CA SER A 46 -1.17 -7.69 -3.73
C SER A 46 -0.70 -6.61 -4.72
N LEU A 47 -0.01 -7.00 -5.78
CA LEU A 47 0.49 -6.08 -6.80
C LEU A 47 -0.65 -5.53 -7.66
N LYS A 48 -1.60 -6.38 -8.05
CA LYS A 48 -2.80 -5.94 -8.81
C LYS A 48 -3.62 -4.94 -8.02
N LEU A 49 -3.78 -5.16 -6.72
CA LEU A 49 -4.52 -4.26 -5.84
C LEU A 49 -3.80 -2.94 -5.62
N LEU A 50 -2.49 -2.98 -5.36
CA LEU A 50 -1.69 -1.75 -5.28
C LEU A 50 -1.73 -0.98 -6.59
N SER A 51 -1.67 -1.65 -7.74
CA SER A 51 -1.78 -1.00 -9.05
C SER A 51 -3.15 -0.35 -9.25
N LYS A 52 -4.23 -1.05 -8.87
CA LYS A 52 -5.59 -0.50 -8.95
C LYS A 52 -5.74 0.71 -8.04
N LEU A 53 -5.27 0.60 -6.80
CA LEU A 53 -5.24 1.71 -5.84
C LEU A 53 -4.52 2.92 -6.46
N LEU A 54 -3.28 2.75 -6.92
CA LEU A 54 -2.52 3.86 -7.49
C LEU A 54 -3.21 4.49 -8.71
N SER A 55 -3.87 3.69 -9.56
CA SER A 55 -4.63 4.21 -10.71
C SER A 55 -5.86 5.04 -10.32
N GLU A 56 -6.49 4.76 -9.17
CA GLU A 56 -7.64 5.53 -8.68
C GLU A 56 -7.24 6.92 -8.18
N PHE A 57 -5.96 7.13 -7.89
CA PHE A 57 -5.41 8.39 -7.42
C PHE A 57 -4.51 9.10 -8.42
N GLU A 58 -4.20 8.47 -9.58
CA GLU A 58 -3.35 9.04 -10.63
C GLU A 58 -3.80 10.45 -11.08
N SER A 59 -5.11 10.74 -11.02
CA SER A 59 -5.66 12.06 -11.37
C SER A 59 -5.68 13.08 -10.23
N LYS A 60 -5.11 12.77 -9.06
CA LYS A 60 -5.30 13.55 -7.82
C LYS A 60 -4.04 14.26 -7.29
N ASP A 61 -3.01 14.46 -8.10
CA ASP A 61 -1.74 15.12 -7.70
C ASP A 61 -1.15 14.58 -6.37
N PHE A 62 -1.36 13.30 -6.09
CA PHE A 62 -0.78 12.65 -4.92
C PHE A 62 0.72 12.45 -5.14
N LYS A 63 1.52 12.70 -4.10
CA LYS A 63 2.98 12.65 -4.18
C LYS A 63 3.56 11.32 -3.69
N GLU A 64 2.87 10.65 -2.78
CA GLU A 64 3.37 9.42 -2.17
C GLU A 64 2.26 8.52 -1.61
N LEU A 65 2.60 7.24 -1.46
CA LEU A 65 1.82 6.26 -0.72
C LEU A 65 2.56 5.94 0.58
N VAL A 66 1.98 6.28 1.71
CA VAL A 66 2.51 5.96 3.04
C VAL A 66 1.98 4.59 3.47
N ILE A 67 2.88 3.71 3.92
CA ILE A 67 2.57 2.36 4.36
C ILE A 67 3.14 2.13 5.75
N TYR A 68 2.25 1.90 6.70
CA TYR A 68 2.61 1.60 8.08
C TYR A 68 2.97 0.13 8.22
N ASN A 69 4.16 -0.18 8.74
CA ASN A 69 4.59 -1.56 8.88
C ASN A 69 5.57 -1.75 10.03
N TYR A 70 5.47 -2.87 10.74
CA TYR A 70 6.43 -3.18 11.81
C TYR A 70 7.86 -3.30 11.24
N ASN A 71 8.86 -2.80 11.97
CA ASN A 71 10.26 -2.77 11.52
C ASN A 71 10.82 -4.16 11.12
N VAL A 72 10.34 -5.22 11.75
CA VAL A 72 10.76 -6.61 11.51
C VAL A 72 9.81 -7.38 10.56
N SER A 73 8.79 -6.71 10.04
CA SER A 73 7.78 -7.34 9.19
C SER A 73 8.38 -7.82 7.86
N PRO A 74 8.06 -9.05 7.41
CA PRO A 74 8.55 -9.58 6.13
C PRO A 74 8.06 -8.76 4.93
N SER A 75 6.91 -8.08 5.05
CA SER A 75 6.41 -7.20 3.98
C SER A 75 7.30 -5.98 3.73
N ASN A 76 8.24 -5.64 4.62
CA ASN A 76 9.25 -4.61 4.38
C ASN A 76 10.11 -4.93 3.15
N GLN A 77 10.49 -6.19 2.96
CA GLN A 77 11.26 -6.59 1.79
C GLN A 77 10.42 -6.48 0.51
N TYR A 78 9.13 -6.79 0.61
CA TYR A 78 8.19 -6.67 -0.50
C TYR A 78 8.07 -5.21 -0.96
N TYR A 79 7.82 -4.26 -0.06
CA TYR A 79 7.69 -2.85 -0.43
C TYR A 79 9.01 -2.24 -0.92
N ARG A 80 10.17 -2.63 -0.35
CA ARG A 80 11.48 -2.23 -0.88
C ARG A 80 11.71 -2.68 -2.31
N LYS A 81 11.30 -3.91 -2.67
CA LYS A 81 11.40 -4.41 -4.06
C LYS A 81 10.55 -3.62 -5.05
N LEU A 82 9.51 -2.94 -4.58
CA LEU A 82 8.69 -2.07 -5.41
C LEU A 82 9.30 -0.66 -5.55
N GLY A 83 10.34 -0.32 -4.79
CA GLY A 83 10.95 1.03 -4.76
C GLY A 83 10.65 1.83 -3.49
N GLY A 84 10.01 1.22 -2.48
CA GLY A 84 9.71 1.90 -1.21
C GLY A 84 10.95 2.18 -0.37
N ASN A 85 10.96 3.34 0.28
CA ASN A 85 12.03 3.76 1.19
C ASN A 85 11.53 3.75 2.64
N SER A 86 12.37 3.29 3.56
CA SER A 86 12.09 3.35 5.00
C SER A 86 12.67 4.64 5.59
N PHE A 87 11.88 5.39 6.34
CA PHE A 87 12.35 6.59 7.04
C PHE A 87 12.29 6.36 8.56
N LEU A 88 13.36 6.71 9.27
CA LEU A 88 13.54 6.43 10.70
C LEU A 88 12.86 7.46 11.63
N LYS A 89 11.71 8.02 11.23
CA LYS A 89 10.87 8.84 12.10
C LYS A 89 9.57 8.09 12.35
N GLY A 90 9.52 7.35 13.46
CA GLY A 90 8.41 6.43 13.68
C GLY A 90 8.47 5.24 12.73
N HIS A 91 7.72 4.20 13.00
CA HIS A 91 7.91 2.87 12.44
C HIS A 91 7.31 2.72 11.02
N TYR A 92 7.73 3.55 10.04
CA TYR A 92 6.97 3.78 8.80
C TYR A 92 7.77 3.58 7.51
N PHE A 93 7.09 3.12 6.44
CA PHE A 93 7.60 3.10 5.07
C PHE A 93 6.88 4.15 4.25
N HIS A 94 7.63 5.00 3.56
CA HIS A 94 7.07 5.87 2.54
C HIS A 94 7.41 5.24 1.19
N TYR A 95 6.36 4.80 0.51
CA TYR A 95 6.44 4.44 -0.88
C TYR A 95 6.24 5.71 -1.72
N ILE A 96 7.32 6.48 -1.87
CA ILE A 96 7.37 7.56 -2.84
C ILE A 96 7.60 6.91 -4.20
N ARG A 97 6.61 6.99 -5.09
CA ARG A 97 6.85 6.78 -6.52
C ARG A 97 7.04 8.15 -7.19
N PRO A 98 7.80 8.20 -8.31
CA PRO A 98 8.01 9.43 -9.07
C PRO A 98 6.73 9.91 -9.74
#